data_AF-A0A9P3EPC0-F1
#
_entry.id   AF-A0A9P3EPC0-F1
#
_cell.length_a   1.000
_cell.length_b   1.000
_cell.length_c   1.000
_cell.angle_alpha   90.00
_cell.angle_beta   90.00
_cell.angle_gamma   90.00
#
_symmetry.space_group_name_H-M   'P 1'
#
loop_
_entity.id
_entity.type
_entity.pdbx_description
1 polymer ?
#
loop_
_entity_poly.entity_id
_entity_poly.type
_entity_poly.pdbx_seq_one_letter_code
_entity_poly.pdbx_strand_id
1 'polypeptide(L)'
;MASRNCLSSTKYSKGSKQPNKRSGHEVDILAELRLHLERMREEPLSEWEPEAKKLAVIAFKQVCQYVAGESQILISTNNNLASNICSQHFESDSKAAFLIRDEDTTELEVNGWIPLTSCKFSPKITGIVLGATSCN
;
A
#
# COMPACT_ATOMS: atom_id res chain seq x y z
N MET A 1 -0.69 -67.04 4.20
CA MET A 1 -0.02 -66.32 5.29
C MET A 1 0.62 -65.06 4.74
N ALA A 2 0.31 -63.91 5.35
CA ALA A 2 0.97 -62.58 5.30
C ALA A 2 1.47 -62.06 3.93
N SER A 3 0.81 -61.08 3.32
CA SER A 3 0.93 -59.63 3.61
C SER A 3 2.26 -59.03 3.15
N ARG A 4 2.23 -58.19 2.09
CA ARG A 4 2.59 -56.76 2.14
C ARG A 4 2.48 -56.10 0.76
N ASN A 5 1.53 -55.17 0.69
CA ASN A 5 1.40 -54.15 -0.34
C ASN A 5 2.58 -53.17 -0.26
N CYS A 6 3.17 -52.82 -1.40
CA CYS A 6 3.96 -51.60 -1.55
C CYS A 6 3.68 -50.98 -2.93
N LEU A 7 2.53 -50.30 -3.03
CA LEU A 7 2.20 -49.43 -4.16
C LEU A 7 2.59 -48.00 -3.76
N SER A 8 3.75 -47.54 -4.22
CA SER A 8 4.15 -46.13 -4.14
C SER A 8 3.45 -45.35 -5.27
N SER A 9 2.20 -44.95 -5.02
CA SER A 9 1.49 -43.97 -5.84
C SER A 9 1.72 -42.58 -5.26
N THR A 10 2.79 -41.90 -5.68
CA THR A 10 3.02 -40.48 -5.40
C THR A 10 1.99 -39.65 -6.17
N LYS A 11 0.81 -39.43 -5.56
CA LYS A 11 -0.18 -38.47 -6.06
C LYS A 11 0.33 -37.06 -5.78
N TYR A 12 0.89 -36.41 -6.80
CA TYR A 12 1.03 -34.97 -6.81
C TYR A 12 -0.35 -34.34 -6.76
N SER A 13 -0.75 -33.89 -5.58
CA SER A 13 -1.91 -33.02 -5.39
C SER A 13 -1.60 -31.68 -6.06
N LYS A 14 -2.14 -31.46 -7.26
CA LYS A 14 -2.28 -30.12 -7.86
C LYS A 14 -3.31 -29.35 -7.03
N GLY A 15 -2.88 -28.83 -5.89
CA GLY A 15 -3.56 -27.74 -5.21
C GLY A 15 -3.33 -26.46 -5.99
N SER A 16 -4.02 -26.30 -7.11
CA SER A 16 -4.19 -24.98 -7.73
C SER A 16 -5.01 -24.15 -6.74
N LYS A 17 -4.33 -23.34 -5.91
CA LYS A 17 -4.97 -22.26 -5.17
C LYS A 17 -5.69 -21.40 -6.20
N GLN A 18 -7.01 -21.45 -6.22
CA GLN A 18 -7.81 -20.45 -6.89
C GLN A 18 -7.35 -19.08 -6.37
N PRO A 19 -7.15 -18.07 -7.24
CA PRO A 19 -6.94 -16.72 -6.75
C PRO A 19 -8.16 -16.34 -5.92
N ASN A 20 -7.88 -15.95 -4.67
CA ASN A 20 -8.87 -15.55 -3.68
C ASN A 20 -9.97 -14.71 -4.34
N LYS A 21 -11.22 -15.12 -4.12
CA LYS A 21 -12.42 -14.35 -4.46
C LYS A 21 -12.31 -13.02 -3.73
N ARG A 22 -11.78 -11.99 -4.40
CA ARG A 22 -11.55 -10.65 -3.82
C ARG A 22 -12.88 -10.12 -3.32
N SER A 23 -12.89 -9.73 -2.06
CA SER A 23 -14.07 -9.48 -1.26
C SER A 23 -14.94 -8.39 -1.89
N GLY A 24 -16.27 -8.54 -1.82
CA GLY A 24 -17.22 -7.61 -2.45
C GLY A 24 -17.07 -6.14 -2.02
N HIS A 25 -16.37 -5.87 -0.92
CA HIS A 25 -16.05 -4.53 -0.43
C HIS A 25 -14.96 -3.81 -1.26
N GLU A 26 -13.97 -4.51 -1.82
CA GLU A 26 -12.94 -3.91 -2.70
C GLU A 26 -13.56 -3.41 -4.01
N VAL A 27 -14.46 -4.22 -4.58
CA VAL A 27 -15.16 -3.91 -5.82
C VAL A 27 -16.05 -2.68 -5.64
N ASP A 28 -16.61 -2.50 -4.45
CA ASP A 28 -17.51 -1.40 -4.10
C ASP A 28 -16.76 -0.05 -4.05
N ILE A 29 -15.67 0.05 -3.27
CA ILE A 29 -14.94 1.32 -3.09
C ILE A 29 -14.28 1.82 -4.39
N LEU A 30 -13.78 0.92 -5.23
CA LEU A 30 -13.19 1.29 -6.52
C LEU A 30 -14.26 1.65 -7.55
N ALA A 31 -15.44 1.04 -7.49
CA ALA A 31 -16.56 1.40 -8.35
C ALA A 31 -17.09 2.79 -7.99
N GLU A 32 -17.23 3.11 -6.70
CA GLU A 32 -17.66 4.42 -6.21
C GLU A 32 -16.70 5.53 -6.65
N LEU A 33 -15.37 5.34 -6.52
CA LEU A 33 -14.40 6.30 -7.02
C LEU A 33 -14.50 6.51 -8.53
N ARG A 34 -14.65 5.43 -9.32
CA ARG A 34 -14.81 5.54 -10.78
C ARG A 34 -16.03 6.35 -11.15
N LEU A 35 -17.16 6.16 -10.46
CA LEU A 35 -18.38 6.93 -10.69
C LEU A 35 -18.16 8.43 -10.47
N HIS A 36 -17.44 8.81 -9.42
CA HIS A 36 -17.09 10.21 -9.18
C HIS A 36 -16.11 10.76 -10.22
N LEU A 37 -15.11 9.98 -10.64
CA LEU A 37 -14.17 10.40 -11.68
C LEU A 37 -14.85 10.63 -13.03
N GLU A 38 -15.84 9.80 -13.39
CA GLU A 38 -16.63 10.01 -14.62
C GLU A 38 -17.45 11.30 -14.52
N ARG A 39 -18.11 11.57 -13.38
CA ARG A 39 -18.82 12.85 -13.18
C ARG A 39 -17.89 14.06 -13.31
N MET A 40 -16.64 13.97 -12.85
CA MET A 40 -15.67 15.08 -12.97
C MET A 40 -15.31 15.42 -14.42
N ARG A 41 -15.56 14.52 -15.38
CA ARG A 41 -15.38 14.80 -16.81
C ARG A 41 -16.52 15.65 -17.37
N GLU A 42 -17.70 15.58 -16.78
CA GLU A 42 -18.91 16.28 -17.23
C GLU A 42 -19.09 17.61 -16.51
N GLU A 43 -18.78 17.66 -15.21
CA GLU A 43 -19.04 18.80 -14.34
C GLU A 43 -17.82 19.07 -13.43
N PRO A 44 -17.28 20.31 -13.39
CA PRO A 44 -16.14 20.62 -12.54
C PRO A 44 -16.51 20.52 -11.05
N LEU A 45 -15.55 20.08 -10.23
CA LEU A 45 -15.76 19.85 -8.79
C LEU A 45 -16.26 21.10 -8.03
N SER A 46 -16.03 22.31 -8.54
CA SER A 46 -16.54 23.55 -7.96
C SER A 46 -18.07 23.64 -7.97
N GLU A 47 -18.72 23.04 -8.95
CA GLU A 47 -20.16 23.13 -9.20
C GLU A 47 -20.97 22.05 -8.46
N TRP A 48 -20.29 21.01 -7.96
CA TRP A 48 -20.99 19.91 -7.30
C TRP A 48 -21.67 20.32 -5.99
N GLU A 49 -22.73 19.61 -5.64
CA GLU A 49 -23.35 19.72 -4.32
C GLU A 49 -22.36 19.33 -3.19
N PRO A 50 -22.38 20.04 -2.04
CA PRO A 50 -21.42 19.81 -0.95
C PRO A 50 -21.33 18.36 -0.48
N GLU A 51 -22.46 17.66 -0.36
CA GLU A 51 -22.47 16.26 0.09
C GLU A 51 -21.86 15.33 -0.98
N ALA A 52 -22.10 15.59 -2.26
CA ALA A 52 -21.48 14.81 -3.34
C ALA A 52 -19.96 14.99 -3.37
N LYS A 53 -19.45 16.21 -3.15
CA LYS A 53 -18.00 16.45 -3.02
C LYS A 53 -17.40 15.68 -1.86
N LYS A 54 -18.08 15.71 -0.70
CA LYS A 54 -17.65 15.02 0.51
C LYS A 54 -17.58 13.51 0.30
N LEU A 55 -18.60 12.91 -0.32
CA LEU A 55 -18.61 11.48 -0.67
C LEU A 55 -17.45 11.12 -1.61
N ALA A 56 -17.21 11.93 -2.64
CA ALA A 56 -16.08 11.70 -3.55
C ALA A 56 -14.71 11.74 -2.84
N VAL A 57 -14.53 12.69 -1.92
CA VAL A 57 -13.31 12.76 -1.09
C VAL A 57 -13.17 11.54 -0.18
N ILE A 58 -14.28 11.05 0.39
CA ILE A 58 -14.28 9.84 1.22
C ILE A 58 -13.89 8.62 0.38
N ALA A 59 -14.54 8.41 -0.77
CA ALA A 59 -14.23 7.31 -1.67
C ALA A 59 -12.76 7.35 -2.12
N PHE A 60 -12.26 8.53 -2.50
CA PHE A 60 -10.84 8.71 -2.84
C PHE A 60 -9.92 8.32 -1.69
N LYS A 61 -10.18 8.80 -0.47
CA LYS A 61 -9.37 8.47 0.72
C LYS A 61 -9.38 6.97 1.01
N GLN A 62 -10.53 6.31 0.92
CA GLN A 62 -10.65 4.87 1.14
C GLN A 62 -9.85 4.08 0.12
N VAL A 63 -9.90 4.47 -1.16
CA VAL A 63 -9.09 3.85 -2.20
C VAL A 63 -7.60 4.08 -1.96
N CYS A 64 -7.17 5.29 -1.58
CA CYS A 64 -5.77 5.54 -1.23
C CYS A 64 -5.29 4.71 -0.04
N GLN A 65 -6.12 4.55 1.00
CA GLN A 65 -5.83 3.71 2.15
C GLN A 65 -5.69 2.24 1.75
N TYR A 66 -6.61 1.75 0.92
CA TYR A 66 -6.54 0.39 0.37
C TYR A 66 -5.26 0.18 -0.44
N VAL A 67 -4.98 1.07 -1.39
CA VAL A 67 -3.77 0.98 -2.22
C VAL A 67 -2.51 1.02 -1.37
N ALA A 68 -2.41 1.93 -0.39
CA ALA A 68 -1.28 1.99 0.52
C ALA A 68 -1.13 0.70 1.34
N GLY A 69 -2.22 0.14 1.85
CA GLY A 69 -2.22 -1.11 2.61
C GLY A 69 -1.78 -2.33 1.82
N GLU A 70 -2.17 -2.41 0.55
CA GLU A 70 -1.82 -3.53 -0.33
C GLU A 70 -0.47 -3.35 -1.05
N SER A 71 0.16 -2.18 -0.94
CA SER A 71 1.44 -1.89 -1.59
C SER A 71 2.59 -2.59 -0.87
N GLN A 72 3.44 -3.27 -1.63
CA GLN A 72 4.71 -3.83 -1.13
C GLN A 72 5.86 -2.82 -1.16
N ILE A 73 5.73 -1.80 -2.01
CA ILE A 73 6.72 -0.75 -2.20
C ILE A 73 5.96 0.58 -2.19
N LEU A 74 6.39 1.50 -1.35
CA LEU A 74 5.91 2.87 -1.31
C LEU A 74 7.06 3.81 -1.68
N ILE A 75 6.83 4.64 -2.68
CA ILE A 75 7.77 5.66 -3.12
C ILE A 75 7.15 7.02 -2.82
N SER A 76 7.84 7.83 -2.01
CA SER A 76 7.35 9.11 -1.54
C SER A 76 8.53 10.01 -1.15
N THR A 77 8.31 11.32 -1.19
CA THR A 77 9.18 12.26 -0.46
C THR A 77 9.02 12.05 1.05
N ASN A 78 10.02 12.46 1.84
CA ASN A 78 9.98 12.32 3.30
C ASN A 78 8.75 13.02 3.91
N ASN A 79 8.44 14.24 3.46
CA ASN A 79 7.28 15.00 3.95
C ASN A 79 5.95 14.31 3.66
N ASN A 80 5.78 13.74 2.47
CA ASN A 80 4.55 13.05 2.11
C ASN A 80 4.39 11.72 2.86
N LEU A 81 5.49 11.13 3.34
CA LEU A 81 5.46 9.91 4.15
C LEU A 81 4.80 10.15 5.52
N ALA A 82 4.87 11.38 6.05
CA ALA A 82 4.14 11.80 7.25
C ALA A 82 2.62 11.89 7.03
N SER A 83 2.12 11.80 5.79
CA SER A 83 0.69 11.80 5.54
C SER A 83 0.01 10.64 6.26
N ASN A 84 -1.22 10.85 6.73
CA ASN A 84 -1.97 9.82 7.45
C ASN A 84 -2.13 8.55 6.61
N ILE A 85 -2.38 8.69 5.30
CA ILE A 85 -2.51 7.55 4.37
C ILE A 85 -1.24 6.68 4.41
N CYS A 86 -0.05 7.27 4.22
CA CYS A 86 1.20 6.51 4.18
C CYS A 86 1.60 6.00 5.57
N SER A 87 1.66 6.90 6.55
CA SER A 87 2.14 6.59 7.90
C SER A 87 1.29 5.55 8.63
N GLN A 88 -0.02 5.49 8.38
CA GLN A 88 -0.93 4.61 9.11
C GLN A 88 -1.30 3.33 8.37
N HIS A 89 -1.30 3.35 7.04
CA HIS A 89 -1.86 2.24 6.25
C HIS A 89 -0.80 1.45 5.50
N PHE A 90 0.37 2.01 5.16
CA PHE A 90 1.41 1.27 4.45
C PHE A 90 1.93 0.09 5.28
N GLU A 91 1.85 -1.10 4.70
CA GLU A 91 2.36 -2.36 5.25
C GLU A 91 2.09 -2.54 6.76
N SER A 92 0.84 -2.31 7.19
CA SER A 92 0.43 -2.53 8.59
C SER A 92 0.74 -3.95 9.07
N ASP A 93 0.79 -4.91 8.15
CA ASP A 93 0.90 -6.34 8.45
C ASP A 93 2.28 -6.94 8.09
N SER A 94 3.21 -6.15 7.54
CA SER A 94 4.54 -6.68 7.20
C SER A 94 5.36 -7.01 8.45
N LYS A 95 6.32 -7.93 8.30
CA LYS A 95 7.22 -8.35 9.39
C LYS A 95 8.50 -7.50 9.47
N ALA A 96 8.90 -6.91 8.35
CA ALA A 96 10.10 -6.12 8.20
C ALA A 96 9.93 -5.14 7.04
N ALA A 97 10.58 -3.99 7.14
CA ALA A 97 10.64 -2.98 6.10
C ALA A 97 12.10 -2.59 5.83
N PHE A 98 12.41 -2.32 4.56
CA PHE A 98 13.66 -1.67 4.17
C PHE A 98 13.37 -0.23 3.79
N LEU A 99 14.12 0.70 4.37
CA LEU A 99 14.04 2.12 4.02
C LEU A 99 15.20 2.45 3.08
N ILE A 100 14.87 2.94 1.88
CA ILE A 100 15.85 3.45 0.92
C ILE A 100 15.57 4.94 0.78
N ARG A 101 16.57 5.78 1.05
CA ARG A 101 16.50 7.23 0.89
C ARG A 101 17.47 7.63 -0.21
N ASP A 102 16.97 8.36 -1.20
CA ASP A 102 17.80 8.93 -2.26
C ASP A 102 18.00 10.43 -2.00
N GLU A 103 19.04 11.02 -2.62
CA GLU A 103 19.42 12.43 -2.48
C GLU A 103 19.60 12.91 -1.02
N ASP A 104 20.08 12.03 -0.14
CA ASP A 104 20.10 12.26 1.32
C ASP A 104 20.90 13.50 1.74
N THR A 105 21.91 13.85 0.94
CA THR A 105 22.76 15.04 1.16
C THR A 105 22.04 16.37 0.98
N THR A 106 20.88 16.39 0.31
CA THR A 106 20.09 17.60 0.08
C THR A 106 18.96 17.80 1.09
N GLU A 107 18.70 16.79 1.92
CA GLU A 107 17.57 16.78 2.84
C GLU A 107 17.93 17.45 4.17
N LEU A 108 16.96 18.15 4.77
CA LEU A 108 17.12 18.64 6.12
C LEU A 108 17.13 17.47 7.09
N GLU A 109 18.06 17.46 8.05
CA GLU A 109 18.22 16.35 8.99
C GLU A 109 16.89 15.94 9.63
N VAL A 110 16.07 16.92 10.04
CA VAL A 110 14.74 16.71 10.65
C VAL A 110 13.79 15.93 9.72
N ASN A 111 13.75 16.27 8.43
CA ASN A 111 12.89 15.57 7.47
C ASN A 111 13.34 14.13 7.28
N GLY A 112 14.64 13.87 7.39
CA GLY A 112 15.19 12.53 7.32
C GLY A 112 14.73 11.58 8.42
N TRP A 113 14.28 12.12 9.56
CA TRP A 113 13.75 11.33 10.67
C TRP A 113 12.27 10.96 10.52
N ILE A 114 11.54 11.51 9.55
CA ILE A 114 10.09 11.26 9.38
C ILE A 114 9.78 9.76 9.23
N PRO A 115 10.46 8.98 8.35
CA PRO A 115 10.18 7.55 8.20
C PRO A 115 10.46 6.74 9.48
N LEU A 116 11.30 7.27 10.38
CA LEU A 116 11.77 6.60 11.59
C LEU A 116 10.93 6.93 12.83
N THR A 117 10.24 8.07 12.82
CA THR A 117 9.56 8.61 14.02
C THR A 117 8.05 8.70 13.86
N SER A 118 7.56 8.86 12.63
CA SER A 118 6.19 9.27 12.38
C SER A 118 5.33 8.19 11.70
N CYS A 119 5.91 7.02 11.39
CA CYS A 119 5.23 5.96 10.65
C CYS A 119 4.97 4.72 11.51
N LYS A 120 3.84 4.04 11.31
CA LYS A 120 3.53 2.79 12.02
C LYS A 120 4.50 1.66 11.69
N PHE A 121 5.07 1.67 10.48
CA PHE A 121 6.07 0.69 10.08
C PHE A 121 7.48 1.01 10.62
N SER A 122 7.70 2.16 11.26
CA SER A 122 9.04 2.55 11.76
C SER A 122 9.68 1.49 12.67
N PRO A 123 8.98 0.85 13.63
CA PRO A 123 9.58 -0.21 14.45
C PRO A 123 9.95 -1.48 13.69
N LYS A 124 9.48 -1.62 12.44
CA LYS A 124 9.74 -2.78 11.58
C LYS A 124 10.91 -2.54 10.63
N ILE A 125 11.48 -1.34 10.61
CA ILE A 125 12.61 -1.03 9.72
C ILE A 125 13.82 -1.83 10.19
N THR A 126 14.26 -2.78 9.37
CA THR A 126 15.40 -3.66 9.69
C THR A 126 16.70 -3.20 9.04
N GLY A 127 16.62 -2.25 8.10
CA GLY A 127 17.78 -1.71 7.41
C GLY A 127 17.45 -0.39 6.71
N ILE A 128 18.46 0.48 6.65
CA ILE A 128 18.39 1.78 5.98
C ILE A 128 19.52 1.84 4.95
N VAL A 129 19.19 2.21 3.72
CA VAL A 129 20.15 2.49 2.65
C VAL A 129 20.04 3.98 2.32
N LEU A 130 21.15 4.69 2.41
CA LEU A 130 21.24 6.12 2.10
C LEU A 130 22.01 6.29 0.80
N GLY A 131 21.30 6.74 -0.24
CA GLY A 131 21.83 7.20 -1.50
C GLY A 131 22.16 8.69 -1.39
N ALA A 132 23.42 9.02 -1.65
CA ALA A 132 23.91 10.39 -1.61
C ALA A 132 24.92 10.61 -2.73
N THR A 133 24.77 11.71 -3.45
CA THR A 133 25.83 12.24 -4.32
C THR A 133 26.63 13.24 -3.52
N SER A 134 27.87 12.87 -3.14
CA SER A 134 28.85 13.83 -2.64
C SER A 134 29.54 14.48 -3.84
N CYS A 135 29.19 15.72 -4.16
CA CYS A 135 30.01 16.55 -5.03
C CYS A 135 31.19 17.04 -4.19
N ASN A 136 32.39 16.50 -4.46
CA ASN A 136 33.64 17.13 -3.99
C ASN A 136 33.88 18.44 -4.73
#